data_AF-A0A1K0FFS4-F1
#
_entry.id   AF-A0A1K0FFS4-F1
#
_cell.length_a   1.000
_cell.length_b   1.000
_cell.length_c   1.000
_cell.angle_alpha   90.00
_cell.angle_beta   90.00
_cell.angle_gamma   90.00
#
_symmetry.space_group_name_H-M   'P 1'
#
loop_
_entity.id
_entity.type
_entity.pdbx_description
1 polymer ?
#
loop_
_entity_poly.entity_id
_entity_poly.type
_entity_poly.pdbx_seq_one_letter_code
_entity_poly.pdbx_strand_id
1 'polypeptide(L)'
;MADQWRQAWIAALDELEADVEDVERMISNDHRTQELPLAKPWEPPAGLGPLPLDLKPRADFILTRQLEAAKAAALAITANRRQTAFASRVEVGTPGKQVPTYIDCAM
;
A
#
# COMPACT_ATOMS: atom_id res chain seq x y z
N MET A 1 24.54 -29.45 0.40
CA MET A 1 23.09 -29.64 0.24
C MET A 1 22.29 -28.81 1.25
N ALA A 2 22.43 -29.05 2.56
CA ALA A 2 21.73 -28.22 3.58
C ALA A 2 22.07 -26.71 3.49
N ASP A 3 23.33 -26.39 3.17
CA ASP A 3 23.77 -25.00 3.00
C ASP A 3 23.16 -24.33 1.75
N GLN A 4 23.06 -25.06 0.64
CA GLN A 4 22.49 -24.54 -0.61
C GLN A 4 21.01 -24.18 -0.46
N TRP A 5 20.25 -25.00 0.26
CA TRP A 5 18.85 -24.70 0.53
C TRP A 5 18.71 -23.60 1.60
N ARG A 6 19.57 -23.55 2.63
CA ARG A 6 19.64 -22.37 3.50
C ARG A 6 19.84 -21.08 2.70
N GLN A 7 20.77 -21.07 1.75
CA GLN A 7 21.00 -19.92 0.87
C GLN A 7 19.77 -19.61 -0.01
N ALA A 8 19.07 -20.63 -0.51
CA ALA A 8 17.82 -20.42 -1.23
C ALA A 8 16.72 -19.78 -0.36
N TRP A 9 16.62 -20.17 0.92
CA TRP A 9 15.70 -19.51 1.86
C TRP A 9 16.10 -18.07 2.15
N ILE A 10 17.39 -17.79 2.30
CA ILE A 10 17.88 -16.42 2.52
C ILE A 10 17.52 -15.56 1.31
N ALA A 11 17.83 -16.02 0.09
CA ALA A 11 17.50 -15.30 -1.13
C ALA A 11 15.99 -15.05 -1.28
N ALA A 12 15.15 -16.05 -0.98
CA ALA A 12 13.70 -15.91 -1.03
C ALA A 12 13.17 -14.90 0.01
N LEU A 13 13.76 -14.87 1.21
CA LEU A 13 13.39 -13.90 2.25
C LEU A 13 13.91 -12.49 1.93
N ASP A 14 15.06 -12.37 1.27
CA ASP A 14 15.62 -11.08 0.82
C ASP A 14 14.73 -10.45 -0.27
N GLU A 15 14.27 -11.25 -1.24
CA GLU A 15 13.32 -10.80 -2.27
C GLU A 15 12.00 -10.36 -1.65
N LEU A 16 11.45 -11.16 -0.72
CA LEU A 16 10.22 -10.83 -0.01
C LEU A 16 10.34 -9.54 0.82
N GLU A 17 11.49 -9.31 1.44
CA GLU A 17 11.76 -8.10 2.22
C GLU A 17 11.85 -6.85 1.34
N ALA A 18 12.48 -6.96 0.15
CA ALA A 18 12.55 -5.88 -0.84
C ALA A 18 11.15 -5.51 -1.37
N ASP A 19 10.30 -6.51 -1.65
CA ASP A 19 8.92 -6.28 -2.09
C ASP A 19 8.10 -5.55 -1.01
N VAL A 20 8.27 -5.93 0.26
CA VAL A 20 7.59 -5.27 1.39
C VAL A 20 8.03 -3.82 1.54
N GLU A 21 9.33 -3.55 1.42
CA GLU A 21 9.86 -2.18 1.46
C GLU A 21 9.29 -1.32 0.32
N ASP A 22 9.16 -1.87 -0.89
CA ASP A 22 8.57 -1.15 -2.01
C ASP A 22 7.10 -0.80 -1.76
N VAL A 23 6.31 -1.75 -1.24
CA VAL A 23 4.91 -1.53 -0.87
C VAL A 23 4.78 -0.50 0.26
N GLU A 24 5.59 -0.58 1.32
CA GLU A 24 5.59 0.39 2.42
C GLU A 24 5.96 1.80 1.93
N ARG A 25 6.94 1.89 1.04
CA ARG A 25 7.37 3.14 0.40
C ARG A 25 6.27 3.71 -0.48
N MET A 26 5.53 2.87 -1.20
CA MET A 26 4.41 3.28 -2.04
C MET A 26 3.23 3.81 -1.20
N ILE A 27 2.93 3.16 -0.07
CA ILE A 27 1.88 3.64 0.85
C ILE A 27 2.29 4.97 1.49
N SER A 28 3.57 5.15 1.81
CA SER A 28 4.08 6.37 2.45
C SER A 28 4.23 7.55 1.48
N ASN A 29 4.60 7.28 0.22
CA ASN A 29 4.71 8.30 -0.82
C ASN A 29 3.34 8.56 -1.47
N ASP A 30 2.54 9.35 -0.77
CA ASP A 30 1.18 9.79 -1.12
C ASP A 30 0.96 9.94 -2.66
N HIS A 31 0.21 8.98 -3.22
CA HIS A 31 -0.62 9.03 -4.43
C HIS A 31 -0.08 9.71 -5.69
N ARG A 32 1.20 9.58 -6.05
CA ARG A 32 1.55 9.77 -7.47
C ARG A 32 0.99 8.57 -8.23
N THR A 33 0.06 8.84 -9.15
CA THR A 33 -0.58 7.91 -10.09
C THR A 33 0.45 7.21 -10.98
N GLN A 34 1.33 6.42 -10.39
CA GLN A 34 2.09 5.43 -11.13
C GLN A 34 1.15 4.25 -11.37
N GLU A 35 0.98 3.89 -12.63
CA GLU A 35 0.37 2.62 -13.01
C GLU A 35 1.28 1.51 -12.47
N LEU A 36 0.89 0.96 -11.33
CA LEU A 36 1.66 -0.07 -10.67
C LEU A 36 1.32 -1.42 -11.32
N PRO A 37 2.34 -2.26 -11.56
CA PRO A 37 2.08 -3.63 -11.97
C PRO A 37 1.23 -4.33 -10.90
N LEU A 38 0.32 -5.19 -11.34
CA LEU A 38 -0.47 -6.03 -10.44
C LEU A 38 0.48 -6.84 -9.55
N ALA A 39 0.31 -6.73 -8.23
CA ALA A 39 1.08 -7.52 -7.27
C ALA A 39 0.94 -9.02 -7.61
N LYS A 40 2.07 -9.68 -7.85
CA LYS A 40 2.09 -11.13 -8.06
C LYS A 40 1.98 -11.79 -6.68
N PRO A 41 1.07 -12.75 -6.48
CA PRO A 41 1.01 -13.49 -5.22
C PRO A 41 2.35 -14.21 -5.01
N TRP A 42 2.91 -14.10 -3.80
CA TRP A 42 4.17 -14.75 -3.46
C TRP A 42 3.99 -16.27 -3.47
N GLU A 43 4.79 -16.96 -4.27
CA GLU A 43 4.89 -18.42 -4.31
C GLU A 43 6.29 -18.82 -3.85
N PRO A 44 6.43 -19.76 -2.88
CA PRO A 44 7.74 -20.20 -2.46
C PRO A 44 8.47 -20.88 -3.63
N PRO A 45 9.72 -20.50 -3.92
CA PRO A 45 10.55 -21.18 -4.92
C PRO A 45 10.55 -22.70 -4.78
N ALA A 46 10.46 -23.40 -5.91
CA ALA A 46 10.50 -24.86 -5.93
C ALA A 46 11.83 -25.37 -5.36
N GLY A 47 11.78 -26.42 -4.54
CA GLY A 47 12.98 -27.00 -3.91
C GLY A 47 13.43 -26.32 -2.62
N LEU A 48 12.67 -25.33 -2.11
CA LEU A 48 12.75 -24.93 -0.71
C LEU A 48 12.20 -26.07 0.15
N GLY A 49 13.07 -26.86 0.76
CA GLY A 49 12.60 -27.77 1.81
C GLY A 49 12.24 -27.02 3.10
N PRO A 50 12.04 -27.68 4.26
CA PRO A 50 11.75 -27.03 5.54
C PRO A 50 12.52 -25.74 5.84
N LEU A 51 11.81 -24.77 6.41
CA LEU A 51 12.40 -23.52 6.87
C LEU A 51 13.41 -23.80 8.01
N PRO A 52 14.68 -23.33 7.90
CA PRO A 52 15.63 -23.40 8.99
C PRO A 52 15.12 -22.63 10.22
N LEU A 53 15.24 -23.23 11.40
CA LEU A 53 14.72 -22.65 12.66
C LEU A 53 15.34 -21.30 13.00
N ASP A 54 16.59 -21.05 12.58
CA ASP A 54 17.28 -19.77 12.76
C ASP A 54 16.71 -18.64 11.89
N LEU A 55 16.08 -18.98 10.76
CA LEU A 55 15.42 -18.02 9.87
C LEU A 55 13.96 -17.75 10.27
N LYS A 56 13.39 -18.56 11.17
CA LYS A 56 12.01 -18.39 11.63
C LYS A 56 11.72 -16.99 12.18
N PRO A 57 12.53 -16.41 13.09
CA PRO A 57 12.27 -15.07 13.61
C PRO A 57 12.26 -14.00 12.50
N ARG A 58 13.13 -14.14 11.49
CA ARG A 58 13.17 -13.23 10.34
C ARG A 58 11.89 -13.34 9.49
N ALA A 59 11.45 -14.56 9.19
CA ALA A 59 10.21 -14.80 8.45
C ALA A 59 8.98 -14.25 9.19
N ASP A 60 8.89 -14.47 10.51
CA ASP A 60 7.81 -13.93 11.36
C ASP A 60 7.81 -12.38 11.36
N PHE A 61 8.99 -11.75 11.37
CA PHE A 61 9.12 -10.30 11.26
C PHE A 61 8.62 -9.75 9.91
N ILE A 62 9.03 -10.38 8.81
CA ILE A 62 8.57 -10.01 7.46
C ILE A 62 7.05 -10.16 7.35
N LEU A 63 6.49 -11.27 7.84
CA LEU A 63 5.04 -11.49 7.85
C LEU A 63 4.29 -10.42 8.66
N THR A 64 4.83 -10.02 9.81
CA THR A 64 4.24 -8.95 10.62
C THR A 64 4.17 -7.64 9.84
N ARG A 65 5.26 -7.26 9.15
CA ARG A 65 5.30 -6.06 8.30
C ARG A 65 4.30 -6.14 7.14
N GLN A 66 4.18 -7.29 6.49
CA GLN A 66 3.18 -7.51 5.43
C GLN A 66 1.75 -7.28 5.91
N LEU A 67 1.41 -7.76 7.12
CA LEU A 67 0.09 -7.55 7.71
C LEU A 67 -0.17 -6.08 8.02
N GLU A 68 0.82 -5.37 8.55
CA GLU A 68 0.70 -3.92 8.81
C GLU A 68 0.58 -3.12 7.51
N ALA A 69 1.37 -3.44 6.48
CA ALA A 69 1.27 -2.82 5.16
C ALA A 69 -0.11 -3.09 4.52
N ALA A 70 -0.63 -4.31 4.60
CA ALA A 70 -1.95 -4.65 4.09
C ALA A 70 -3.07 -3.86 4.80
N LYS A 71 -2.97 -3.69 6.13
CA LYS A 71 -3.89 -2.85 6.90
C LYS A 71 -3.81 -1.39 6.46
N ALA A 72 -2.60 -0.84 6.33
CA ALA A 72 -2.38 0.53 5.90
C ALA A 72 -2.93 0.78 4.48
N ALA A 73 -2.71 -0.15 3.55
CA ALA A 73 -3.27 -0.10 2.20
C ALA A 73 -4.81 -0.10 2.21
N ALA A 74 -5.44 -0.96 3.02
CA ALA A 74 -6.90 -1.00 3.14
C ALA A 74 -7.48 0.32 3.71
N LEU A 75 -6.80 0.93 4.68
CA LEU A 75 -7.16 2.23 5.23
C LEU A 75 -7.03 3.34 4.18
N ALA A 76 -5.93 3.35 3.41
CA ALA A 76 -5.69 4.31 2.33
C ALA A 76 -6.76 4.22 1.23
N ILE A 77 -7.11 3.01 0.77
CA ILE A 77 -8.18 2.78 -0.20
C ILE A 77 -9.52 3.32 0.32
N THR A 78 -9.82 3.10 1.60
CA THR A 78 -11.06 3.58 2.22
C THR A 78 -11.10 5.10 2.33
N ALA A 79 -9.98 5.73 2.69
CA ALA A 79 -9.86 7.19 2.75
C ALA A 79 -10.00 7.84 1.37
N ASN A 80 -9.32 7.28 0.36
CA ASN A 80 -9.40 7.74 -1.02
C ASN A 80 -10.85 7.66 -1.57
N ARG A 81 -11.57 6.57 -1.30
CA ARG A 81 -12.99 6.44 -1.68
C ARG A 81 -13.87 7.53 -1.05
N ARG A 82 -13.63 7.90 0.22
CA ARG A 82 -14.37 8.99 0.90
C ARG A 82 -14.05 10.35 0.29
N GLN A 83 -12.79 10.60 -0.06
CA GLN A 83 -12.37 11.83 -0.74
C GLN A 83 -13.01 11.95 -2.13
N THR A 84 -13.01 10.87 -2.93
CA THR A 84 -13.68 10.83 -4.24
C THR A 84 -15.18 11.06 -4.10
N ALA A 85 -15.84 10.45 -3.12
CA ALA A 85 -17.26 10.69 -2.86
C ALA A 85 -17.56 12.13 -2.42
N PHE A 86 -16.66 12.77 -1.67
CA PHE A 86 -16.78 14.18 -1.30
C PHE A 86 -16.53 15.10 -2.51
N ALA A 87 -15.50 14.85 -3.32
CA ALA A 87 -15.19 15.59 -4.53
C ALA A 87 -16.37 15.55 -5.52
N SER A 88 -16.96 14.36 -5.75
CA SER A 88 -18.15 14.23 -6.61
C SER A 88 -19.37 14.97 -6.05
N ARG A 89 -19.53 15.07 -4.72
CA ARG A 89 -20.60 15.87 -4.10
C ARG A 89 -20.36 17.38 -4.21
N VAL A 90 -19.10 17.82 -4.17
CA VAL A 90 -18.73 19.23 -4.37
C VAL A 90 -18.90 19.63 -5.84
N GLU A 91 -18.51 18.78 -6.79
CA GLU A 91 -18.75 19.01 -8.23
C GLU A 91 -20.25 19.09 -8.55
N VAL A 92 -21.06 18.17 -8.03
CA VAL A 92 -22.53 18.20 -8.22
C VAL A 92 -23.19 19.33 -7.41
N GLY A 93 -22.51 19.87 -6.39
CA GLY A 93 -22.98 20.92 -5.48
C GLY A 93 -22.79 22.36 -5.95
N THR A 94 -22.41 22.62 -7.21
CA THR A 94 -22.35 24.00 -7.74
C THR A 94 -23.48 24.37 -8.74
N PRO A 95 -24.78 24.12 -8.47
CA PRO A 95 -25.85 24.93 -9.04
C PRO A 95 -26.06 26.14 -8.14
N GLY A 96 -25.46 27.27 -8.50
CA GLY A 96 -25.64 28.54 -7.78
C GLY A 96 -24.39 29.03 -7.08
N LYS A 97 -23.38 29.42 -7.86
CA LYS A 97 -22.42 30.44 -7.42
C LYS A 97 -23.21 31.71 -7.14
N GLN A 98 -23.69 31.89 -5.91
CA GLN A 98 -24.27 33.15 -5.46
C GLN A 98 -23.13 34.16 -5.46
N VAL A 99 -23.06 34.93 -6.54
CA VAL A 99 -22.15 36.06 -6.66
C VAL A 99 -22.56 37.04 -5.56
N PRO A 100 -21.64 37.49 -4.68
CA PRO A 100 -21.99 38.45 -3.65
C PRO A 100 -22.39 39.77 -4.32
N THR A 101 -23.68 40.09 -4.30
CA THR A 101 -24.23 41.36 -4.79
C THR A 101 -24.21 42.38 -3.66
N TYR A 102 -23.41 43.43 -3.83
CA TYR A 102 -23.42 44.58 -2.92
C TYR A 102 -24.62 45.45 -3.26
N ILE A 103 -25.56 45.63 -2.31
CA ILE A 103 -26.63 46.62 -2.42
C ILE A 103 -26.17 47.87 -1.68
N ASP A 104 -25.95 48.94 -2.44
CA ASP A 104 -25.68 50.27 -1.89
C ASP A 104 -27.02 50.89 -1.47
N CYS A 105 -27.23 51.00 -0.15
CA CYS A 105 -28.35 51.72 0.41
C CYS A 105 -27.92 53.17 0.67
N ALA A 106 -28.04 54.03 -0.33
CA ALA A 106 -28.00 55.47 -0.14
C ALA A 106 -29.39 55.96 0.33
N MET A 107 -29.40 56.73 1.43
CA MET A 107 -30.58 57.33 2.07
C MET A 107 -30.77 58.77 1.62
#